data_AF-A0AAW4MU10-F1
#
_entry.id   AF-A0AAW4MU10-F1
#
_cell.length_a   1.000
_cell.length_b   1.000
_cell.length_c   1.000
_cell.angle_alpha   90.00
_cell.angle_beta   90.00
_cell.angle_gamma   90.00
#
_symmetry.space_group_name_H-M   'P 1'
#
loop_
_entity.id
_entity.type
_entity.pdbx_description
1 polymer ?
#
loop_
_entity_poly.entity_id
_entity_poly.type
_entity_poly.pdbx_seq_one_letter_code
_entity_poly.pdbx_strand_id
1 'polypeptide(L)'
;MNNMIIVGSKRNGYLINLEEKSLTINYFNSLYENLFEKKIKHKEISFSEIKYINVTYSASDRSIWGIDSSLVLEVYTNDGKKYLMHGNIEATKEDFLQAYEILKAQGITFLDKYNIISYLYSHQSKRIDIVLVDMIKKKIIPMPEYKV
;
A
#
# COMPACT_ATOMS: atom_id res chain seq x y z
N MET A 1 -24.36 1.80 7.94
CA MET A 1 -22.92 2.15 7.89
C MET A 1 -22.31 1.33 6.77
N ASN A 2 -21.49 1.92 5.90
CA ASN A 2 -20.80 1.14 4.88
C ASN A 2 -19.73 0.31 5.57
N ASN A 3 -19.92 -1.01 5.62
CA ASN A 3 -18.98 -1.94 6.27
C ASN A 3 -17.85 -2.37 5.32
N MET A 4 -17.79 -1.75 4.14
CA MET A 4 -16.71 -1.90 3.18
C MET A 4 -16.04 -0.56 2.92
N ILE A 5 -14.72 -0.53 3.08
CA ILE A 5 -13.87 0.61 2.69
C ILE A 5 -13.08 0.20 1.46
N ILE A 6 -12.98 1.09 0.47
CA ILE A 6 -12.19 0.90 -0.75
C ILE A 6 -11.07 1.92 -0.73
N VAL A 7 -9.83 1.44 -0.90
CA VAL A 7 -8.68 2.31 -1.15
C VAL A 7 -8.23 2.13 -2.59
N GLY A 8 -8.14 3.24 -3.31
CA GLY A 8 -7.94 3.24 -4.75
C GLY A 8 -9.22 2.93 -5.51
N SER A 9 -9.17 1.94 -6.40
CA SER A 9 -10.31 1.55 -7.23
C SER A 9 -10.63 0.06 -7.10
N LYS A 10 -11.83 -0.34 -7.56
CA LYS A 10 -12.22 -1.75 -7.65
C LYS A 10 -11.35 -2.60 -8.59
N ARG A 11 -10.55 -1.97 -9.45
CA ARG A 11 -9.68 -2.65 -10.43
C ARG A 11 -8.20 -2.57 -10.10
N ASN A 12 -7.82 -1.67 -9.21
CA ASN A 12 -6.46 -1.43 -8.73
C ASN A 12 -6.58 -0.73 -7.38
N GLY A 13 -6.43 -1.50 -6.31
CA GLY A 13 -6.91 -1.10 -5.00
C GLY A 13 -7.08 -2.29 -4.08
N TYR A 14 -7.51 -2.02 -2.86
CA TYR A 14 -7.92 -3.05 -1.92
C TYR A 14 -9.20 -2.65 -1.21
N LEU A 15 -9.93 -3.66 -0.75
CA LEU A 15 -11.15 -3.52 0.02
C LEU A 15 -10.95 -4.07 1.42
N ILE A 16 -11.42 -3.33 2.41
CA ILE A 16 -11.45 -3.74 3.81
C ILE A 16 -12.92 -4.04 4.13
N ASN A 17 -13.25 -5.31 4.37
CA ASN A 17 -14.57 -5.73 4.80
C ASN A 17 -14.59 -5.91 6.33
N LEU A 18 -15.34 -5.05 7.02
CA LEU A 18 -15.45 -5.08 8.48
C LEU A 18 -16.45 -6.11 9.00
N GLU A 19 -17.44 -6.51 8.20
CA GLU A 19 -18.38 -7.57 8.55
C GLU A 19 -17.71 -8.94 8.49
N GLU A 20 -17.07 -9.24 7.36
CA GLU A 20 -16.40 -10.52 7.12
C GLU A 20 -15.01 -10.59 7.75
N LYS A 21 -14.50 -9.45 8.25
CA LYS A 21 -13.14 -9.29 8.78
C LYS A 21 -12.10 -9.79 7.77
N SER A 22 -12.18 -9.29 6.56
CA SER A 22 -11.31 -9.69 5.45
C SER A 22 -10.75 -8.50 4.67
N LEU A 23 -9.59 -8.72 4.05
CA LEU A 23 -8.91 -7.81 3.14
C LEU A 23 -8.91 -8.45 1.75
N THR A 24 -9.46 -7.75 0.77
CA THR A 24 -9.43 -8.15 -0.64
C THR A 24 -8.50 -7.25 -1.42
N ILE A 25 -7.41 -7.80 -1.93
CA ILE A 25 -6.43 -7.10 -2.76
C ILE A 25 -6.76 -7.35 -4.23
N ASN A 26 -6.97 -6.30 -5.03
CA ASN A 26 -7.19 -6.42 -6.47
C ASN A 26 -5.89 -6.12 -7.22
N TYR A 27 -5.48 -7.06 -8.06
CA TYR A 27 -4.29 -6.92 -8.90
C TYR A 27 -4.67 -6.48 -10.31
N PHE A 28 -3.79 -5.69 -10.93
CA PHE A 28 -3.86 -5.48 -12.36
C PHE A 28 -3.65 -6.79 -13.10
N ASN A 29 -4.49 -7.02 -14.10
CA ASN A 29 -4.25 -8.03 -15.11
C ASN A 29 -3.15 -7.56 -16.06
N SER A 30 -2.38 -8.52 -16.58
CA SER A 30 -1.51 -8.25 -17.73
C SER A 30 -2.35 -7.89 -18.98
N LEU A 31 -1.71 -7.29 -19.98
CA LEU A 31 -2.36 -7.01 -21.27
C LEU A 31 -2.95 -8.29 -21.88
N TYR A 32 -2.21 -9.40 -21.82
CA TYR A 32 -2.67 -10.70 -22.28
C TYR A 32 -3.94 -11.15 -21.55
N GLU A 33 -3.94 -11.09 -20.23
CA GLU A 33 -5.08 -11.51 -19.40
C GLU A 33 -6.31 -10.64 -19.66
N ASN A 34 -6.13 -9.34 -19.86
CA ASN A 34 -7.25 -8.45 -20.23
C ASN A 34 -7.84 -8.78 -21.60
N LEU A 35 -7.00 -9.14 -22.58
CA LEU A 35 -7.45 -9.44 -23.94
C LEU A 35 -8.10 -10.83 -24.06
N PHE A 36 -7.56 -11.83 -23.36
CA PHE A 36 -7.92 -13.23 -23.58
C PHE A 36 -8.65 -13.90 -22.42
N GLU A 37 -8.39 -13.50 -21.17
CA GLU A 37 -8.98 -14.17 -20.00
C GLU A 37 -10.14 -13.39 -19.37
N LYS A 38 -10.12 -12.05 -19.44
CA LYS A 38 -11.15 -11.14 -18.88
C LYS A 38 -11.52 -11.40 -17.41
N LYS A 39 -10.64 -12.05 -16.63
CA LYS A 39 -10.88 -12.37 -15.21
C LYS A 39 -10.28 -11.29 -14.31
N ILE A 40 -10.97 -10.92 -13.23
CA ILE A 40 -10.40 -10.03 -12.21
C ILE A 40 -9.56 -10.88 -11.25
N LYS A 41 -8.25 -10.60 -11.16
CA LYS A 41 -7.38 -11.22 -10.16
C LYS A 41 -7.52 -10.49 -8.83
N HIS A 42 -8.05 -11.19 -7.84
CA HIS A 42 -8.07 -10.71 -6.47
C HIS A 42 -7.57 -11.79 -5.52
N LYS A 43 -7.05 -11.35 -4.38
CA LYS A 43 -6.69 -12.21 -3.26
C LYS A 43 -7.42 -11.72 -2.03
N GLU A 44 -8.30 -12.58 -1.51
CA GLU A 44 -8.91 -12.39 -0.21
C GLU A 44 -8.07 -13.05 0.88
N ILE A 45 -7.95 -12.35 2.01
CA ILE A 45 -7.18 -12.72 3.19
C ILE A 45 -8.02 -12.36 4.42
N SER A 46 -8.31 -13.33 5.29
CA SER A 46 -8.96 -13.01 6.57
C SER A 46 -8.00 -12.23 7.47
N PHE A 47 -8.51 -11.29 8.27
CA PHE A 47 -7.70 -10.56 9.25
C PHE A 47 -6.95 -11.50 10.21
N SER A 48 -7.56 -12.64 10.53
CA SER A 48 -6.93 -13.66 11.40
C SER A 48 -5.72 -14.36 10.77
N GLU A 49 -5.60 -14.33 9.43
CA GLU A 49 -4.47 -14.89 8.69
C GLU A 49 -3.31 -13.89 8.56
N ILE A 50 -3.56 -12.60 8.78
CA ILE A 50 -2.55 -11.54 8.68
C ILE A 50 -1.67 -11.56 9.91
N LYS A 51 -0.37 -11.78 9.71
CA LYS A 51 0.63 -11.68 10.76
C LYS A 51 1.01 -10.23 11.02
N TYR A 52 1.30 -9.48 9.96
CA TYR A 52 1.54 -8.03 9.99
C TYR A 52 1.48 -7.44 8.57
N ILE A 53 1.37 -6.12 8.49
CA ILE A 53 1.54 -5.35 7.25
C ILE A 53 2.85 -4.58 7.35
N ASN A 54 3.77 -4.81 6.41
CA ASN A 54 5.01 -4.06 6.31
C ASN A 54 4.77 -2.75 5.55
N VAL A 55 5.23 -1.64 6.12
CA VAL A 55 5.19 -0.31 5.52
C VAL A 55 6.57 0.00 4.98
N THR A 56 6.67 0.14 3.67
CA THR A 56 7.92 0.44 2.97
C THR A 56 7.62 1.35 1.79
N TYR A 57 8.61 1.56 0.92
CA TYR A 57 8.49 2.42 -0.25
C TYR A 57 9.36 1.88 -1.38
N SER A 58 9.02 2.26 -2.59
CA SER A 58 9.91 2.21 -3.75
C SER A 58 10.27 3.62 -4.14
N ALA A 59 11.51 3.83 -4.59
CA ALA A 59 11.93 5.09 -5.17
C ALA A 59 12.99 4.86 -6.24
N SER A 60 13.00 5.75 -7.23
CA SER A 60 13.90 5.68 -8.37
C SER A 60 14.28 7.07 -8.83
N ASP A 61 15.57 7.28 -9.11
CA ASP A 61 16.03 8.55 -9.67
C ASP A 61 15.85 8.49 -11.19
N ARG A 62 14.93 9.31 -11.70
CA ARG A 62 14.69 9.45 -13.14
C ARG A 62 15.48 10.60 -13.75
N SER A 63 16.61 10.97 -13.12
CA SER A 63 17.53 12.01 -13.55
C SER A 63 16.81 13.34 -13.74
N ILE A 64 16.61 13.78 -14.99
CA ILE A 64 15.96 15.05 -15.33
C ILE A 64 14.51 15.17 -14.84
N TRP A 65 13.85 14.04 -14.57
CA TRP A 65 12.47 14.00 -14.10
C TRP A 65 12.34 13.95 -12.57
N GLY A 66 13.48 13.96 -11.86
CA GLY A 66 13.54 13.87 -10.41
C GLY A 66 13.31 12.45 -9.87
N ILE A 67 13.03 12.36 -8.57
CA ILE A 67 12.80 11.11 -7.87
C ILE A 67 11.33 10.71 -8.03
N ASP A 68 11.09 9.56 -8.64
CA ASP A 68 9.79 8.90 -8.64
C ASP A 68 9.72 7.97 -7.42
N SER A 69 8.62 8.01 -6.66
CA SER A 69 8.48 7.22 -5.44
C SER A 69 7.03 6.85 -5.14
N SER A 70 6.86 5.68 -4.52
CA SER A 70 5.55 5.14 -4.16
C SER A 70 5.60 4.50 -2.77
N LEU A 71 4.51 4.66 -2.02
CA LEU A 71 4.29 3.88 -0.80
C LEU A 71 4.03 2.43 -1.18
N VAL A 72 4.62 1.52 -0.42
CA VAL A 72 4.47 0.08 -0.62
C VAL A 72 3.98 -0.56 0.67
N LEU A 73 2.85 -1.27 0.61
CA LEU A 73 2.34 -2.10 1.70
C LEU A 73 2.40 -3.56 1.31
N GLU A 74 3.03 -4.37 2.15
CA GLU A 74 3.13 -5.82 1.96
C GLU A 74 2.44 -6.52 3.12
N VAL A 75 1.44 -7.35 2.83
CA VAL A 75 0.78 -8.20 3.82
C VAL A 75 1.58 -9.47 3.96
N TYR A 76 2.03 -9.76 5.18
CA TYR A 76 2.65 -11.03 5.55
C TYR A 76 1.64 -11.85 6.35
N THR A 77 1.38 -13.07 5.90
CA THR A 77 0.43 -13.98 6.54
C THR A 77 1.12 -14.93 7.51
N ASN A 78 0.34 -15.53 8.41
CA ASN A 78 0.84 -16.46 9.44
C ASN A 78 1.53 -17.69 8.85
N ASP A 79 1.13 -18.11 7.64
CA ASP A 79 1.75 -19.20 6.88
C ASP A 79 3.02 -18.79 6.12
N GLY A 80 3.49 -17.54 6.28
CA GLY A 80 4.72 -17.04 5.69
C GLY A 80 4.60 -16.51 4.26
N LYS A 81 3.39 -16.45 3.68
CA LYS A 81 3.19 -15.85 2.36
C LYS A 81 3.23 -14.32 2.42
N LYS A 82 3.55 -13.72 1.28
CA LYS A 82 3.62 -12.26 1.08
C LYS A 82 2.72 -11.83 -0.06
N TYR A 83 1.95 -10.77 0.17
CA TYR A 83 1.08 -10.16 -0.84
C TYR A 83 1.32 -8.65 -0.91
N LEU A 84 1.55 -8.13 -2.11
CA LEU A 84 1.61 -6.69 -2.35
C LEU A 84 0.18 -6.14 -2.27
N MET A 85 -0.11 -5.35 -1.23
CA MET A 85 -1.43 -4.75 -0.98
C MET A 85 -1.54 -3.36 -1.57
N HIS A 86 -0.44 -2.59 -1.50
CA HIS A 86 -0.39 -1.24 -2.00
C HIS A 86 0.89 -1.05 -2.80
N GLY A 87 0.74 -0.82 -4.11
CA GLY A 87 1.84 -0.50 -5.01
C GLY A 87 1.27 -0.01 -6.33
N ASN A 88 1.61 1.21 -6.74
CA ASN A 88 1.06 1.87 -7.93
C ASN A 88 -0.48 1.99 -7.92
N ILE A 89 -1.05 2.30 -6.76
CA ILE A 89 -2.49 2.57 -6.58
C ILE A 89 -2.70 4.08 -6.54
N GLU A 90 -3.71 4.58 -7.25
CA GLU A 90 -4.16 5.96 -7.13
C GLU A 90 -5.00 6.11 -5.85
N ALA A 91 -4.32 6.35 -4.72
CA ALA A 91 -4.95 6.63 -3.43
C ALA A 91 -4.37 7.92 -2.84
N THR A 92 -5.22 8.72 -2.20
CA THR A 92 -4.76 9.92 -1.49
C THR A 92 -4.07 9.55 -0.18
N LYS A 93 -3.31 10.50 0.39
CA LYS A 93 -2.78 10.35 1.75
C LYS A 93 -3.89 10.08 2.75
N GLU A 94 -5.01 10.77 2.63
CA GLU A 94 -6.17 10.64 3.50
C GLU A 94 -6.80 9.23 3.40
N ASP A 95 -6.97 8.68 2.20
CA ASP A 95 -7.49 7.30 2.01
C ASP A 95 -6.59 6.27 2.70
N PHE A 96 -5.26 6.43 2.54
CA PHE A 96 -4.29 5.55 3.19
C PHE A 96 -4.36 5.66 4.72
N LEU A 97 -4.33 6.87 5.27
CA LEU A 97 -4.36 7.08 6.72
C LEU A 97 -5.67 6.57 7.35
N GLN A 98 -6.80 6.75 6.65
CA GLN A 98 -8.08 6.20 7.09
C GLN A 98 -8.03 4.66 7.13
N ALA A 99 -7.52 4.02 6.07
CA ALA A 99 -7.40 2.57 6.02
C ALA A 99 -6.44 2.01 7.08
N TYR A 100 -5.33 2.70 7.33
CA TYR A 100 -4.39 2.37 8.39
C TYR A 100 -5.08 2.36 9.76
N GLU A 101 -5.79 3.43 10.12
CA GLU A 101 -6.48 3.52 11.42
C GLU A 101 -7.53 2.44 11.58
N ILE A 102 -8.28 2.13 10.51
CA ILE A 102 -9.29 1.08 10.54
C ILE A 102 -8.66 -0.30 10.75
N LEU A 103 -7.63 -0.65 9.97
CA LEU A 103 -6.96 -1.96 10.11
C LEU A 103 -6.29 -2.09 11.48
N LYS A 104 -5.66 -1.02 11.97
CA LYS A 104 -5.09 -0.97 13.32
C LYS A 104 -6.15 -1.19 14.40
N ALA A 105 -7.33 -0.57 14.26
CA ALA A 105 -8.45 -0.77 15.18
C ALA A 105 -8.99 -2.22 15.16
N GLN A 106 -8.78 -2.97 14.06
CA GLN A 106 -9.05 -4.40 13.97
C GLN A 106 -7.93 -5.29 14.55
N GLY A 107 -6.91 -4.69 15.16
CA GLY A 107 -5.77 -5.41 15.76
C GLY A 107 -4.67 -5.79 14.78
N ILE A 108 -4.72 -5.31 13.53
CA ILE A 108 -3.66 -5.57 12.54
C ILE A 108 -2.41 -4.76 12.91
N THR A 109 -1.28 -5.45 13.03
CA THR A 109 0.02 -4.84 13.31
C THR A 109 0.66 -4.30 12.04
N PHE A 110 1.14 -3.06 12.08
CA PHE A 110 1.93 -2.46 11.01
C PHE A 110 3.40 -2.36 11.45
N LEU A 111 4.31 -2.88 10.63
CA LEU A 111 5.75 -2.70 10.81
C LEU A 111 6.22 -1.52 9.95
N ASP A 112 6.49 -0.40 10.59
CA ASP A 112 6.90 0.85 9.92
C ASP A 112 8.31 1.24 10.36
N LYS A 113 9.30 0.53 9.81
CA LYS A 113 10.72 0.71 10.17
C LYS A 113 11.20 2.15 10.04
N TYR A 114 10.64 2.89 9.10
CA TYR A 114 11.08 4.24 8.72
C TYR A 114 10.18 5.35 9.29
N ASN A 115 9.18 5.01 10.11
CA ASN A 115 8.18 5.95 10.65
C ASN A 115 7.48 6.77 9.55
N ILE A 116 7.23 6.16 8.38
CA ILE A 116 6.56 6.79 7.24
C ILE A 116 5.17 7.28 7.63
N ILE A 117 4.41 6.48 8.39
CA ILE A 117 3.05 6.83 8.81
C ILE A 117 3.05 8.10 9.67
N SER A 118 3.92 8.17 10.68
CA SER A 118 4.05 9.36 11.53
C SER A 118 4.44 10.59 10.71
N TYR A 119 5.35 10.41 9.75
CA TYR A 119 5.76 11.51 8.87
C TYR A 119 4.59 11.99 8.00
N LEU A 120 3.78 11.07 7.44
CA LEU A 120 2.58 11.39 6.66
C LEU A 120 1.56 12.23 7.45
N TYR A 121 1.32 11.93 8.73
CA TYR A 121 0.43 12.73 9.58
C TYR A 121 0.91 14.16 9.76
N SER A 122 2.21 14.36 9.94
CA SER A 122 2.80 15.68 10.22
C SER A 122 3.06 16.52 8.97
N HIS A 123 3.11 15.91 7.79
CA HIS A 123 3.54 16.59 6.57
C HIS A 123 2.38 17.32 5.88
N GLN A 124 2.63 18.54 5.39
CA GLN A 124 1.60 19.41 4.80
C GLN A 124 1.06 18.90 3.45
N SER A 125 1.91 18.26 2.64
CA SER A 125 1.50 17.69 1.34
C SER A 125 0.44 16.60 1.51
N LYS A 126 -0.59 16.60 0.65
CA LYS A 126 -1.59 15.52 0.52
C LYS A 126 -1.13 14.37 -0.38
N ARG A 127 -0.04 14.58 -1.11
CA ARG A 127 0.53 13.62 -2.06
C ARG A 127 1.63 12.81 -1.37
N ILE A 128 1.41 11.51 -1.24
CA ILE A 128 2.33 10.58 -0.55
C ILE A 128 3.70 10.56 -1.23
N ASP A 129 3.75 10.58 -2.57
CA ASP A 129 4.99 10.60 -3.35
C ASP A 129 5.86 11.82 -3.01
N ILE A 130 5.26 13.01 -2.87
CA ILE A 130 5.99 14.22 -2.47
C ILE A 130 6.56 14.08 -1.06
N VAL A 131 5.81 13.46 -0.14
CA VAL A 131 6.25 13.24 1.23
C VAL A 131 7.46 12.29 1.26
N LEU A 132 7.41 11.20 0.50
CA LEU A 132 8.51 10.24 0.40
C LEU A 132 9.76 10.87 -0.22
N VAL A 133 9.62 11.69 -1.27
CA VAL A 133 10.75 12.44 -1.85
C VAL A 133 11.37 13.39 -0.83
N ASP A 134 10.57 14.09 -0.02
CA ASP A 134 11.08 14.95 1.06
C ASP A 134 11.87 14.14 2.11
N MET A 135 11.35 12.97 2.53
CA MET A 135 12.05 12.08 3.45
C MET A 135 13.40 11.61 2.90
N ILE A 136 13.47 11.29 1.59
CA ILE A 136 14.72 10.90 0.92
C ILE A 136 15.71 12.08 0.89
N LYS A 137 15.26 13.27 0.48
CA LYS A 137 16.11 14.47 0.41
C LYS A 137 16.66 14.88 1.77
N LYS A 138 15.88 14.68 2.84
CA LYS A 138 16.30 14.90 4.24
C LYS A 138 17.10 13.75 4.85
N LYS A 139 17.36 12.68 4.07
CA LYS A 139 18.07 11.47 4.52
C LYS A 139 17.42 10.76 5.71
N ILE A 140 16.10 10.90 5.86
CA ILE A 140 15.30 10.18 6.87
C ILE A 140 15.14 8.72 6.43
N ILE A 141 14.96 8.51 5.13
CA ILE A 141 14.95 7.19 4.49
C ILE A 141 16.01 7.14 3.39
N PRO A 142 16.67 5.99 3.18
CA PRO A 142 17.70 5.88 2.15
C PRO A 142 17.10 5.93 0.74
N MET A 143 17.90 6.28 -0.26
CA MET A 143 17.53 5.97 -1.64
C MET A 143 17.67 4.45 -1.83
N PRO A 144 16.63 3.71 -2.28
CA PRO A 144 16.75 2.27 -2.49
C PRO A 144 17.82 2.00 -3.55
N GLU A 145 18.78 1.14 -3.22
CA GLU A 145 19.75 0.68 -4.19
C GLU A 145 19.05 -0.21 -5.20
N TYR A 146 19.08 0.17 -6.48
CA TYR A 146 18.71 -0.73 -7.56
C TYR A 146 19.68 -1.90 -7.58
N LYS A 147 19.22 -3.08 -7.13
CA LYS A 147 19.88 -4.33 -7.51
C LYS A 147 19.48 -4.62 -8.95
N VAL A 148 20.38 -4.30 -9.89
CA VAL A 148 20.34 -4.77 -11.28
C VAL A 148 20.55 -6.27 -11.29
#